data_AF-A0A4U2Y3Q4-F1
#
_entry.id   AF-A0A4U2Y3Q4-F1
#
_cell.length_a   1.000
_cell.length_b   1.000
_cell.length_c   1.000
_cell.angle_alpha   90.00
_cell.angle_beta   90.00
_cell.angle_gamma   90.00
#
_symmetry.space_group_name_H-M   'P 1'
#
loop_
_entity.id
_entity.type
_entity.pdbx_description
1 polymer ?
#
loop_
_entity_poly.entity_id
_entity_poly.type
_entity_poly.pdbx_seq_one_letter_code
_entity_poly.pdbx_strand_id
1 'polypeptide(L)' 'MNNADFLKEMREIQSICDKAANGENVFCPKCGELLQFFGVDSGKHPGVFCPNNDFQVLINLKTKEDR' A
#
# COMPACT_ATOMS: atom_id res chain seq x y z
N MET A 1 12.47 -3.44 18.97
CA MET A 1 11.70 -2.50 18.13
C MET A 1 10.78 -1.75 19.06
N ASN A 2 10.96 -0.44 19.23
CA ASN A 2 10.16 0.35 20.16
C ASN A 2 8.81 0.72 19.52
N ASN A 3 7.80 1.01 20.34
CA ASN A 3 6.46 1.37 19.87
C ASN A 3 6.47 2.56 18.90
N ALA A 4 7.41 3.49 19.05
CA ALA A 4 7.58 4.65 18.17
C ALA A 4 8.03 4.27 16.75
N ASP A 5 8.94 3.31 16.62
CA ASP A 5 9.46 2.84 15.33
C ASP A 5 8.35 2.12 14.55
N PHE A 6 7.58 1.26 15.23
CA PHE A 6 6.44 0.58 14.63
C PHE A 6 5.37 1.57 14.12
N LEU A 7 5.03 2.59 14.93
CA LEU A 7 4.07 3.62 14.54
C LEU A 7 4.54 4.48 13.35
N LYS A 8 5.86 4.65 13.21
CA LYS A 8 6.44 5.37 12.08
C LYS A 8 6.33 4.52 10.81
N GLU A 9 6.73 3.26 10.87
CA GLU A 9 6.63 2.34 9.72
C GLU A 9 5.18 2.19 9.23
N MET A 10 4.21 2.06 10.13
CA MET A 10 2.80 2.01 9.74
C MET A 10 2.33 3.27 9.01
N ARG A 11 2.77 4.46 9.45
CA ARG A 11 2.43 5.72 8.78
C ARG A 11 3.08 5.84 7.40
N GLU A 12 4.31 5.35 7.25
CA GLU A 12 5.00 5.34 5.95
C GLU A 12 4.28 4.40 4.97
N ILE A 13 3.89 3.20 5.41
CA ILE A 13 3.11 2.25 4.62
C ILE A 13 1.76 2.85 4.22
N GLN A 14 1.07 3.51 5.14
CA GLN A 14 -0.21 4.16 4.85
C GLN A 14 -0.04 5.29 3.83
N SER A 15 0.98 6.14 4.00
CA SER A 15 1.29 7.21 3.04
C SER A 15 1.57 6.68 1.63
N ILE A 16 2.29 5.56 1.51
CA ILE A 16 2.53 4.87 0.23
C ILE A 16 1.20 4.43 -0.40
N CYS A 17 0.30 3.85 0.39
CA CYS A 17 -1.00 3.39 -0.09
C CYS A 17 -1.89 4.55 -0.55
N ASP A 18 -1.96 5.63 0.23
CA ASP A 18 -2.77 6.81 -0.11
C ASP A 18 -2.29 7.46 -1.41
N LYS A 19 -0.97 7.67 -1.56
CA LYS A 19 -0.38 8.22 -2.79
C LYS A 19 -0.66 7.33 -4.01
N ALA A 20 -0.44 6.02 -3.86
CA ALA A 20 -0.68 5.05 -4.93
C ALA A 20 -2.17 5.01 -5.32
N ALA A 21 -3.08 5.09 -4.35
CA ALA A 21 -4.53 5.14 -4.59
C ALA A 21 -4.97 6.45 -5.26
N ASN A 22 -4.29 7.56 -5.00
CA ASN A 22 -4.51 8.84 -5.69
C ASN A 22 -3.93 8.88 -7.11
N GLY A 23 -3.29 7.80 -7.58
CA GLY A 23 -2.65 7.73 -8.89
C GLY A 23 -1.27 8.39 -8.95
N GLU A 24 -0.65 8.69 -7.81
CA GLU A 24 0.72 9.18 -7.78
C GLU A 24 1.73 8.05 -8.05
N ASN A 25 2.86 8.41 -8.66
CA ASN A 25 3.97 7.48 -8.85
C ASN A 25 4.71 7.28 -7.52
N VAL A 26 4.55 6.10 -6.92
CA VAL A 26 5.22 5.72 -5.68
C VAL A 26 6.25 4.64 -5.96
N PHE A 27 7.45 4.78 -5.43
CA PHE A 27 8.54 3.82 -5.62
C PHE A 27 8.68 2.90 -4.41
N CYS A 28 9.11 1.67 -4.66
CA CYS A 28 9.34 0.65 -3.66
C CYS A 28 10.48 1.10 -2.73
N PRO A 29 10.27 1.14 -1.41
CA PRO A 29 11.32 1.57 -0.47
C PRO A 29 12.49 0.59 -0.38
N LYS A 30 12.35 -0.63 -0.92
CA LYS A 30 13.40 -1.66 -0.89
C LYS A 30 14.24 -1.72 -2.15
N CYS A 31 13.61 -1.69 -3.33
CA CYS A 31 14.30 -1.87 -4.61
C CYS A 31 14.22 -0.66 -5.55
N GLY A 32 13.46 0.38 -5.21
CA GLY A 32 13.37 1.61 -6.01
C GLY A 32 12.47 1.51 -7.26
N GLU A 33 11.90 0.35 -7.57
CA GLU A 33 10.96 0.17 -8.69
C GLU A 33 9.61 0.87 -8.46
N LEU A 34 8.92 1.22 -9.55
CA LEU A 34 7.58 1.80 -9.47
C LEU A 34 6.57 0.78 -8.94
N LEU A 35 5.84 1.14 -7.89
CA LEU A 35 4.80 0.31 -7.30
C LEU A 35 3.54 0.32 -8.18
N GLN A 36 2.90 -0.84 -8.27
CA GLN A 36 1.65 -1.05 -8.99
C GLN A 36 0.49 -1.00 -8.01
N PHE A 37 -0.43 -0.07 -8.23
CA PHE A 37 -1.71 -0.02 -7.52
C PHE A 37 -2.75 -0.84 -8.27
N PHE A 38 -3.35 -1.82 -7.60
CA PHE A 38 -4.55 -2.48 -8.07
C PHE A 38 -5.72 -1.97 -7.22
N GLY A 39 -6.63 -1.24 -7.86
CA GLY A 39 -7.87 -0.78 -7.26
C GLY A 39 -8.98 -1.83 -7.30
N VAL A 40 -10.16 -1.49 -6.80
CA VAL A 40 -11.35 -2.37 -6.81
C VAL A 40 -11.76 -2.81 -8.22
N ASP A 41 -11.56 -1.93 -9.21
CA ASP A 41 -11.96 -2.17 -10.59
C ASP A 41 -10.97 -3.06 -11.36
N SER A 42 -9.83 -3.43 -10.75
CA SER A 42 -8.79 -4.20 -11.42
C SER A 42 -9.08 -5.71 -11.51
N GLY A 43 -10.17 -6.18 -10.91
CA GLY A 43 -10.49 -7.62 -10.80
C GLY A 43 -9.53 -8.42 -9.91
N LYS A 44 -8.61 -7.73 -9.23
CA LYS A 44 -7.64 -8.27 -8.27
C LYS A 44 -7.93 -7.73 -6.87
N HIS A 45 -7.39 -8.36 -5.84
CA HIS A 45 -7.51 -7.85 -4.48
C HIS A 45 -6.83 -6.46 -4.38
N PRO A 46 -7.51 -5.44 -3.84
CA PRO A 46 -6.97 -4.10 -3.79
C PRO A 46 -5.66 -4.04 -3.00
N GLY A 47 -4.66 -3.34 -3.53
CA GLY A 47 -3.37 -3.26 -2.88
C GLY A 47 -2.29 -2.59 -3.71
N VAL A 48 -1.14 -2.41 -3.06
CA VAL A 48 0.07 -1.87 -3.64
C VAL A 48 1.12 -2.97 -3.71
N PHE A 49 1.66 -3.20 -4.90
CA PHE A 49 2.54 -4.34 -5.16
C PHE A 49 3.80 -3.86 -5.87
N CYS A 50 4.95 -4.35 -5.41
CA CYS A 50 6.21 -4.20 -6.13
C CYS A 50 6.32 -5.27 -7.23
N PRO A 51 6.73 -4.91 -8.47
CA PRO A 51 6.92 -5.89 -9.54
C PRO A 51 8.00 -6.93 -9.23
N ASN A 52 8.99 -6.59 -8.39
CA ASN A 52 10.03 -7.51 -7.93
C ASN A 52 9.62 -8.36 -6.72
N ASN A 53 8.37 -8.21 -6.24
CA ASN A 53 7.83 -8.94 -5.10
C ASN A 53 8.54 -8.66 -3.75
N ASP A 54 9.36 -7.60 -3.65
CA ASP A 54 10.05 -7.18 -2.42
C ASP A 54 9.12 -6.50 -1.39
N PHE A 55 8.03 -5.92 -1.87
CA PHE A 55 7.08 -5.14 -1.09
C PHE A 55 5.65 -5.38 -1.58
N GLN A 56 4.75 -5.65 -0.64
CA GLN A 56 3.34 -5.87 -0.91
C GLN A 56 2.52 -5.37 0.27
N VAL A 57 1.46 -4.61 -0.03
CA VAL A 57 0.48 -4.16 0.96
C VAL A 57 -0.91 -4.44 0.42
N LEU A 58 -1.66 -5.26 1.13
CA LEU A 58 -3.06 -5.52 0.83
C LEU A 58 -3.92 -4.46 1.52
N ILE A 59 -4.79 -3.80 0.76
CA ILE A 59 -5.70 -2.79 1.28
C ILE A 59 -7.03 -3.48 1.55
N ASN A 60 -7.32 -3.67 2.84
CA ASN A 60 -8.59 -4.23 3.25
C ASN A 60 -9.65 -3.12 3.22
N LEU A 61 -10.42 -3.06 2.15
CA LEU A 61 -11.57 -2.17 2.08
C LEU A 61 -12.65 -2.74 2.98
N LYS A 62 -12.76 -2.21 4.20
CA LYS A 62 -14.00 -2.39 4.96
C LYS A 62 -15.10 -1.71 4.15
N THR A 63 -15.90 -2.50 3.42
CA THR A 63 -17.23 -2.05 3.03
C THR A 63 -17.89 -1.54 4.30
N LYS A 64 -18.55 -0.39 4.22
CA LYS A 64 -19.37 0.12 5.32
C LYS A 64 -20.60 -0.78 5.45
N GLU A 65 -20.42 -2.02 5.91
CA GLU A 65 -21.47 -2.96 6.28
C GLU A 65 -21.21 -3.40 7.71
N ASP A 66 -21.38 -2.44 8.64
CA ASP A 66 -21.62 -2.70 10.05
C ASP A 66 -22.16 -1.40 10.65
N ARG A 67 -23.42 -1.08 10.29
CA ARG A 67 -24.29 -0.16 11.03
C ARG A 67 -25.73 -0.63 10.92
#